data_AF-A0A2W1B8L6-F1
#
_entry.id   AF-A0A2W1B8L6-F1
#
_cell.length_a   1.000
_cell.length_b   1.000
_cell.length_c   1.000
_cell.angle_alpha   90.00
_cell.angle_beta   90.00
_cell.angle_gamma   90.00
#
_symmetry.space_group_name_H-M   'P 1'
#
loop_
_entity.id
_entity.type
_entity.pdbx_description
1 polymer ?
#
loop_
_entity_poly.entity_id
_entity_poly.type
_entity_poly.pdbx_seq_one_letter_code
_entity_poly.pdbx_strand_id
1 'polypeptide(L)'
;MASYLVPICLFFAVLTIVSAVPADEKPFDCPPNEQYYKCELEVCYKSCEHLKHPPPCPAIAAGCFKPACECVAGYLRNSAGKCVPSNDCCKYIDYYKKIQLLLCYWLNT
;
A
#
# COMPACT_ATOMS: atom_id res chain seq x y z
N MET A 1 36.39 10.68 -44.36
CA MET A 1 35.92 11.23 -43.07
C MET A 1 34.45 10.89 -42.75
N ALA A 2 33.81 9.94 -43.45
CA ALA A 2 32.40 9.57 -43.23
C ALA A 2 32.21 8.24 -42.44
N SER A 3 33.30 7.54 -42.12
CA SER A 3 33.27 6.16 -41.58
C SER A 3 32.75 6.07 -40.15
N TYR A 4 32.91 7.14 -39.35
CA TYR A 4 32.53 7.16 -37.93
C TYR A 4 31.04 7.49 -37.73
N LEU A 5 30.38 8.08 -38.74
CA LEU A 5 28.97 8.45 -38.65
C LEU A 5 28.06 7.22 -38.51
N VAL A 6 28.43 6.10 -39.16
CA VAL A 6 27.70 4.83 -39.10
C VAL A 6 27.69 4.20 -37.71
N PRO A 7 28.84 3.97 -37.03
CA PRO A 7 28.84 3.41 -35.67
C PRO A 7 28.27 4.39 -34.64
N ILE A 8 28.43 5.70 -34.84
CA ILE A 8 27.82 6.73 -33.97
C ILE A 8 26.28 6.65 -34.05
N CYS A 9 25.70 6.56 -35.26
CA CYS A 9 24.26 6.40 -35.44
C CYS A 9 23.73 5.09 -34.85
N LEU A 10 24.46 3.99 -34.95
CA LEU A 10 24.09 2.71 -34.34
C LEU A 10 24.09 2.78 -32.81
N PHE A 11 25.03 3.50 -32.20
CA PHE A 11 25.06 3.69 -30.75
C PHE A 11 23.87 4.51 -30.25
N PHE A 12 23.51 5.58 -30.96
CA PHE A 12 22.32 6.39 -30.64
C PHE A 12 21.02 5.60 -30.83
N ALA A 13 20.94 4.75 -31.86
CA ALA A 13 19.78 3.88 -32.07
C ALA A 13 19.59 2.90 -30.91
N VAL A 14 20.66 2.32 -30.36
CA VAL A 14 20.60 1.38 -29.22
C VAL A 14 20.21 2.07 -27.92
N LEU A 15 20.63 3.32 -27.69
CA LEU A 15 20.24 4.09 -26.50
C LEU A 15 18.74 4.43 -26.47
N THR A 16 18.10 4.60 -27.63
CA THR A 16 16.65 4.90 -27.70
C THR A 16 15.74 3.72 -27.41
N ILE A 17 16.24 2.48 -27.38
CA ILE A 17 15.41 1.27 -27.19
C ILE A 17 15.20 0.91 -25.70
N VAL A 18 15.93 1.54 -24.78
CA VAL A 18 15.97 1.14 -23.35
C VAL A 18 14.82 1.72 -22.50
N SER A 19 14.05 2.68 -23.00
CA SER A 19 13.22 3.53 -22.12
C SER A 19 11.77 3.10 -21.92
N ALA A 20 11.29 2.00 -22.52
CA ALA A 20 9.91 1.57 -22.33
C ALA A 20 9.75 0.84 -20.99
N VAL A 21 9.83 1.58 -19.87
CA VAL A 21 9.30 1.11 -18.58
C VAL A 21 7.78 1.05 -18.77
N PRO A 22 7.14 -0.13 -18.73
CA PRO A 22 5.69 -0.19 -18.80
C PRO A 22 5.13 0.62 -17.65
N ALA A 23 4.28 1.60 -17.97
CA ALA A 23 3.56 2.37 -16.96
C ALA A 23 2.78 1.37 -16.09
N ASP A 24 2.86 1.53 -14.77
CA ASP A 24 2.09 0.69 -13.84
C ASP A 24 0.60 0.99 -14.07
N GLU A 25 -0.07 0.12 -14.82
CA GLU A 25 -1.48 0.28 -15.13
C GLU A 25 -2.28 0.15 -13.83
N LYS A 26 -2.86 1.26 -13.38
CA LYS A 26 -3.82 1.30 -12.27
C LYS A 26 -5.22 1.05 -12.85
N PRO A 27 -5.81 -0.14 -12.65
CA PRO A 27 -7.06 -0.52 -13.30
C PRO A 27 -8.31 0.15 -12.69
N PHE A 28 -8.21 0.73 -11.49
CA PHE A 28 -9.33 1.38 -10.81
C PHE A 28 -8.87 2.47 -9.84
N ASP A 29 -9.75 3.43 -9.56
CA ASP A 29 -9.54 4.44 -8.53
C ASP A 29 -9.94 3.95 -7.14
N CYS A 30 -9.19 4.40 -6.13
CA CYS A 30 -9.44 4.08 -4.74
C CYS A 30 -10.30 5.14 -4.06
N PRO A 31 -11.10 4.74 -3.05
CA PRO A 31 -11.86 5.70 -2.24
C PRO A 31 -10.94 6.59 -1.39
N PRO A 32 -11.48 7.62 -0.72
CA PRO A 32 -10.69 8.50 0.14
C PRO A 32 -9.93 7.73 1.24
N ASN A 33 -8.71 8.20 1.55
CA ASN A 33 -7.77 7.59 2.51
C ASN A 33 -7.29 6.18 2.13
N GLU A 34 -7.42 5.82 0.86
CA GLU A 34 -6.89 4.58 0.31
C GLU A 34 -6.00 4.88 -0.91
N GLN A 35 -5.00 4.04 -1.12
CA GLN A 35 -4.16 4.08 -2.30
C GLN A 35 -4.12 2.72 -2.97
N TYR A 36 -3.90 2.76 -4.28
CA TYR A 36 -3.74 1.55 -5.08
C TYR A 36 -2.40 0.89 -4.76
N TYR A 37 -2.45 -0.40 -4.47
CA TYR A 37 -1.28 -1.27 -4.40
C TYR A 37 -1.41 -2.34 -5.46
N LYS A 38 -0.37 -2.51 -6.28
CA LYS A 38 -0.27 -3.61 -7.24
C LYS A 38 -0.26 -4.98 -6.54
N CYS A 39 0.33 -5.04 -5.36
CA CYS A 39 0.32 -6.20 -4.49
C CYS A 39 -0.12 -5.79 -3.09
N GLU A 40 -1.33 -6.15 -2.70
CA GLU A 40 -1.90 -5.89 -1.38
C GLU A 40 -1.05 -6.42 -0.20
N LEU A 41 -0.12 -7.35 -0.47
CA LEU A 41 0.77 -7.95 0.54
C LEU A 41 1.90 -6.99 0.96
N GLU A 42 2.14 -5.92 0.19
CA GLU A 42 3.04 -4.82 0.57
C GLU A 42 2.54 -4.08 1.81
N VAL A 43 1.22 -4.13 2.06
CA VAL A 43 0.62 -3.59 3.28
C VAL A 43 0.48 -4.70 4.31
N CYS A 44 1.39 -4.70 5.28
CA CYS A 44 1.40 -5.70 6.36
C CYS A 44 0.24 -5.51 7.34
N TYR A 45 0.04 -4.29 7.83
CA TYR A 45 -1.01 -3.99 8.80
C TYR A 45 -2.17 -3.25 8.12
N LYS A 46 -3.30 -3.94 7.95
CA LYS A 46 -4.45 -3.48 7.17
C LYS A 46 -5.61 -2.98 8.03
N SER A 47 -5.78 -3.55 9.22
CA SER A 47 -6.95 -3.31 10.07
C SER A 47 -6.59 -2.83 11.47
N CYS A 48 -7.54 -2.19 12.14
CA CYS A 48 -7.39 -1.78 13.54
C CYS A 48 -7.12 -2.97 14.49
N GLU A 49 -7.56 -4.19 14.14
CA GLU A 49 -7.28 -5.39 14.93
C GLU A 49 -5.79 -5.78 14.90
N HIS A 50 -5.06 -5.42 13.83
CA HIS A 50 -3.63 -5.70 13.72
C HIS A 50 -2.80 -4.85 14.69
N LEU A 51 -3.33 -3.75 15.24
CA LEU A 51 -2.66 -3.02 16.33
C LEU A 51 -2.66 -3.81 17.64
N LYS A 52 -3.72 -4.59 17.89
CA LYS A 52 -3.86 -5.41 19.09
C LYS A 52 -3.18 -6.76 18.93
N HIS A 53 -3.36 -7.36 17.76
CA HIS A 53 -2.85 -8.68 17.42
C HIS A 53 -2.10 -8.58 16.09
N PRO A 54 -0.85 -8.09 16.10
CA PRO A 54 -0.08 -7.91 14.88
C PRO A 54 0.21 -9.28 14.23
N PRO A 55 -0.31 -9.56 13.03
CA PRO A 55 0.06 -10.76 12.31
C PRO A 55 1.49 -10.63 11.78
N PRO A 56 2.16 -11.76 11.45
CA PRO A 56 3.39 -11.70 10.68
C PRO A 56 3.12 -11.12 9.30
N CYS A 57 4.03 -10.28 8.81
CA CYS A 57 3.93 -9.74 7.46
C CYS A 57 4.12 -10.87 6.43
N PRO A 58 3.25 -10.97 5.41
CA PRO A 58 3.37 -11.99 4.38
C PRO A 58 4.65 -11.81 3.56
N ALA A 59 5.27 -12.91 3.16
CA ALA A 59 6.37 -12.87 2.19
C ALA A 59 5.83 -12.46 0.81
N ILE A 60 6.53 -11.55 0.15
CA ILE A 60 6.14 -11.02 -1.16
C ILE A 60 7.01 -11.70 -2.22
N ALA A 61 6.37 -12.44 -3.13
CA ALA A 61 7.06 -13.04 -4.26
C ALA A 61 7.42 -11.99 -5.32
N ALA A 62 8.52 -12.21 -6.03
CA ALA A 62 8.88 -11.40 -7.18
C ALA A 62 7.74 -11.44 -8.22
N GLY A 63 7.29 -10.28 -8.68
CA GLY A 63 6.16 -10.18 -9.62
C GLY A 63 4.79 -10.37 -8.99
N CYS A 64 4.63 -10.20 -7.67
CA CYS A 64 3.31 -10.23 -7.03
C CYS A 64 2.31 -9.32 -7.74
N PHE A 65 1.15 -9.89 -8.08
CA PHE A 65 0.04 -9.17 -8.67
C PHE A 65 -1.24 -9.53 -7.92
N LYS A 66 -1.60 -8.68 -6.95
CA LYS A 66 -2.81 -8.76 -6.13
C LYS A 66 -3.32 -7.34 -5.92
N PRO A 67 -3.91 -6.73 -6.96
CA PRO A 67 -4.28 -5.32 -6.93
C PRO A 67 -5.39 -5.07 -5.90
N ALA A 68 -5.18 -4.11 -5.01
CA ALA A 68 -6.17 -3.72 -4.02
C ALA A 68 -6.06 -2.23 -3.65
N CYS A 69 -7.14 -1.69 -3.10
CA CYS A 69 -7.10 -0.43 -2.36
C CYS A 69 -6.85 -0.73 -0.89
N GLU A 70 -5.70 -0.28 -0.40
CA GLU A 70 -5.35 -0.38 1.01
C GLU A 70 -5.26 1.01 1.62
N CYS A 71 -5.46 1.08 2.94
CA CYS A 71 -5.36 2.33 3.66
C CYS A 71 -3.98 2.97 3.45
N VAL A 72 -3.96 4.29 3.25
CA VAL A 72 -2.70 5.05 3.18
C VAL A 72 -1.92 4.95 4.48
N ALA A 73 -0.62 5.26 4.44
CA ALA A 73 0.24 5.22 5.63
C ALA A 73 -0.35 6.05 6.79
N GLY A 74 -0.37 5.46 7.99
CA GLY A 74 -0.96 6.08 9.19
C GLY A 74 -2.48 5.91 9.33
N TYR A 75 -3.13 5.20 8.40
CA TYR A 75 -4.54 4.83 8.46
C TYR A 75 -4.70 3.31 8.52
N LEU A 76 -5.77 2.86 9.17
CA LEU A 76 -6.14 1.45 9.27
C LEU A 76 -7.63 1.27 9.07
N ARG A 77 -8.01 0.13 8.52
CA ARG A 77 -9.42 -0.18 8.27
C ARG A 77 -10.11 -0.56 9.57
N ASN A 78 -11.18 0.15 9.91
CA ASN A 78 -12.02 -0.16 11.06
C ASN A 78 -13.04 -1.28 10.73
N SER A 79 -13.81 -1.70 11.74
CA SER A 79 -14.86 -2.73 11.60
C SER A 79 -16.01 -2.34 10.66
N ALA A 80 -16.19 -1.05 10.39
CA ALA A 80 -17.15 -0.53 9.41
C ALA A 80 -16.58 -0.50 7.98
N GLY A 81 -15.36 -1.00 7.77
CA GLY A 81 -14.70 -1.05 6.47
C GLY A 81 -14.11 0.28 6.00
N LYS A 82 -13.97 1.29 6.88
CA LYS A 82 -13.42 2.61 6.54
C LYS A 82 -11.99 2.75 7.04
N CYS A 83 -11.12 3.33 6.22
CA CYS A 83 -9.78 3.76 6.64
C CYS A 83 -9.88 4.99 7.53
N VAL A 84 -9.47 4.83 8.80
CA VAL A 84 -9.44 5.88 9.82
C VAL A 84 -8.01 6.05 10.31
N PRO A 85 -7.63 7.23 10.84
CA PRO A 85 -6.31 7.41 11.45
C PRO A 85 -6.05 6.30 12.47
N SER A 86 -4.84 5.74 12.51
CA SER A 86 -4.53 4.63 13.42
C SER A 86 -4.81 4.96 14.89
N ASN A 87 -4.67 6.22 15.29
CA ASN A 87 -5.02 6.70 16.64
C ASN A 87 -6.53 6.65 16.94
N ASP A 88 -7.38 6.69 15.90
CA ASP A 88 -8.83 6.57 16.04
C ASP A 88 -9.31 5.10 16.09
N CYS A 89 -8.43 4.11 15.84
CA CYS A 89 -8.80 2.70 15.97
C CYS A 89 -9.30 2.34 17.36
N CYS A 90 -8.80 3.00 18.40
CA CYS A 90 -9.28 2.82 19.78
C CYS A 90 -10.75 3.26 19.95
N LYS A 91 -11.25 4.19 19.13
CA LYS A 91 -12.63 4.70 19.23
C LYS A 91 -13.67 3.80 18.56
N TYR A 92 -13.28 3.04 17.53
CA TYR A 92 -14.19 2.22 16.74
C TYR A 92 -14.44 0.82 17.32
N ILE A 93 -13.54 0.31 18.15
CA ILE A 93 -13.71 -0.99 18.81
C ILE A 93 -14.72 -0.91 19.98
N ASP A 94 -15.05 0.31 20.45
CA ASP A 94 -15.99 0.55 21.54
C ASP A 94 -17.46 0.68 21.10
N TYR A 95 -17.74 0.88 19.80
CA TYR A 95 -19.12 1.17 19.36
C TYR A 95 -19.97 -0.08 19.09
N TYR A 96 -19.37 -1.21 18.73
CA TYR A 96 -20.10 -2.48 18.46
C TYR A 96 -20.04 -3.49 19.62
N LYS A 97 -19.28 -3.20 20.68
CA LYS A 97 -19.23 -4.03 21.90
C LYS A 97 -19.92 -3.29 23.04
N LYS A 98 -21.25 -3.38 23.05
CA LYS A 98 -22.18 -2.73 24.00
C LYS A 98 -22.05 -3.18 25.47
N ILE A 99 -20.87 -3.56 25.96
CA ILE A 99 -20.49 -3.72 27.38
C ILE A 99 -18.97 -3.94 27.42
N GLN A 100 -18.23 -2.91 27.83
CA GLN A 100 -17.36 -2.88 29.02
C GLN A 100 -16.22 -1.89 28.79
N LEU A 101 -16.50 -0.63 29.16
CA LEU A 101 -15.55 0.48 29.24
C LEU A 101 -14.43 0.19 30.25
N LEU A 102 -13.30 0.89 30.07
CA LEU A 102 -12.20 1.16 31.03
C LEU A 102 -10.85 0.44 30.82
N LEU A 103 -10.31 0.32 29.59
CA LEU A 103 -8.93 -0.20 29.43
C LEU A 103 -7.99 0.53 28.45
N CYS A 104 -8.38 1.61 27.76
CA CYS A 104 -7.42 2.36 26.91
C CYS A 104 -6.79 3.59 27.58
N TYR A 105 -7.39 4.18 28.61
CA TYR A 105 -6.82 5.35 29.30
C TYR A 105 -5.62 5.03 30.21
N TRP A 106 -5.33 3.76 30.47
CA TRP A 106 -4.28 3.32 31.41
C TRP A 106 -3.01 2.78 30.74
N LEU A 107 -2.90 2.79 29.42
CA LEU A 107 -1.68 2.33 28.70
C LEU A 107 -0.82 3.47 28.16
N ASN A 108 -1.23 4.73 28.38
CA ASN A 108 -0.47 5.93 28.04
C ASN A 108 -0.33 6.90 29.24
N THR A 109 -0.45 6.38 30.46
CA THR A 109 -0.01 7.06 31.70
C THR A 109 0.92 6.14 32.47
#